data_AF-A0A7W1IR86-F1
#
_entry.id   AF-A0A7W1IR86-F1
#
_cell.length_a   1.000
_cell.length_b   1.000
_cell.length_c   1.000
_cell.angle_alpha   90.00
_cell.angle_beta   90.00
_cell.angle_gamma   90.00
#
_symmetry.space_group_name_H-M   'P 1'
#
loop_
_entity.id
_entity.type
_entity.pdbx_description
1 polymer ?
#
loop_
_entity_poly.entity_id
_entity_poly.type
_entity_poly.pdbx_seq_one_letter_code
_entity_poly.pdbx_strand_id
1 'polypeptide(L)'
;MTAAVAVPAAEQAPGAATAPAPRRGRPRGSTNRPRVPEPAICPRTRTIAIGILDVLGGTRSPSDVATALGISVARYYMLEAQGIAGLVNACAPKAIGPQPNDRRELEHLRTQVNQLTQALSRQQALTRAAQRSMG
;
A
#
# COMPACT_ATOMS: atom_id res chain seq x y z
N MET A 1 54.40 25.76 -45.90
CA MET A 1 54.72 26.78 -44.87
C MET A 1 53.75 26.54 -43.72
N THR A 2 54.09 25.65 -42.79
CA THR A 2 54.87 25.86 -41.55
C THR A 2 54.12 26.62 -40.47
N ALA A 3 54.16 25.99 -39.30
CA ALA A 3 53.38 26.20 -38.09
C ALA A 3 53.82 27.42 -37.25
N ALA A 4 53.09 27.56 -36.13
CA ALA A 4 53.56 28.02 -34.82
C ALA A 4 53.67 29.55 -34.63
N VAL A 5 53.49 30.18 -33.46
CA VAL A 5 53.14 29.82 -32.08
C VAL A 5 53.02 31.15 -31.30
N ALA A 6 52.49 31.07 -30.08
CA ALA A 6 52.74 31.95 -28.93
C ALA A 6 51.91 33.25 -28.77
N VAL A 7 50.95 33.15 -27.84
CA VAL A 7 50.68 34.15 -26.81
C VAL A 7 51.86 34.19 -25.83
N PRO A 8 52.20 35.36 -25.25
CA PRO A 8 52.74 35.39 -23.90
C PRO A 8 51.83 36.12 -22.92
N ALA A 9 51.84 35.57 -21.72
CA ALA A 9 51.12 35.98 -20.54
C ALA A 9 51.91 36.99 -19.69
N ALA A 10 51.17 37.86 -18.99
CA ALA A 10 51.40 38.41 -17.64
C ALA A 10 50.37 39.56 -17.50
N GLU A 11 49.56 39.71 -16.45
CA GLU A 11 49.99 39.93 -15.08
C GLU A 11 48.83 39.71 -14.07
N GLN A 12 49.22 39.56 -12.81
CA GLN A 12 48.60 38.81 -11.69
C GLN A 12 47.46 39.56 -10.94
N ALA A 13 46.36 38.87 -10.59
CA ALA A 13 45.92 38.44 -9.22
C ALA A 13 45.25 39.54 -8.34
N PRO A 14 44.65 39.26 -7.16
CA PRO A 14 43.89 38.09 -6.66
C PRO A 14 42.46 38.50 -6.20
N GLY A 15 41.49 37.57 -6.16
CA GLY A 15 40.14 37.93 -5.70
C GLY A 15 39.29 36.74 -5.26
N ALA A 16 39.41 36.41 -3.97
CA ALA A 16 38.42 35.68 -3.18
C ALA A 16 37.88 34.37 -3.79
N ALA A 17 38.64 33.29 -3.58
CA ALA A 17 38.06 31.96 -3.46
C ALA A 17 36.96 32.00 -2.40
N THR A 18 35.71 32.04 -2.84
CA THR A 18 34.55 31.96 -1.97
C THR A 18 34.52 30.55 -1.40
N ALA A 19 34.75 30.45 -0.08
CA ALA A 19 34.71 29.18 0.63
C ALA A 19 33.37 28.46 0.36
N PRO A 20 33.38 27.14 0.08
CA PRO A 20 32.14 26.41 -0.12
C PRO A 20 31.34 26.40 1.18
N ALA A 21 30.09 26.80 1.10
CA ALA A 21 29.14 26.84 2.21
C ALA A 21 29.10 25.49 2.96
N PRO A 22 28.91 25.50 4.30
CA PRO A 22 28.88 24.29 5.09
C PRO A 22 27.73 23.40 4.60
N ARG A 23 28.08 22.18 4.15
CA ARG A 23 27.11 21.16 3.77
C ARG A 23 26.22 20.90 4.98
N ARG A 24 24.97 21.37 4.92
CA ARG A 24 23.95 21.07 5.94
C ARG A 24 23.99 19.56 6.19
N GLY A 25 24.31 19.21 7.44
CA GLY A 25 24.41 17.84 7.88
C GLY A 25 23.16 17.06 7.48
N ARG A 26 23.36 15.93 6.82
CA ARG A 26 22.32 14.94 6.55
C ARG A 26 21.64 14.62 7.89
N PRO A 27 20.31 14.75 8.02
CA PRO A 27 19.65 14.47 9.29
C PRO A 27 19.99 13.04 9.71
N ARG A 28 20.49 12.91 10.93
CA ARG A 28 20.85 11.63 11.55
C ARG A 28 19.61 10.74 11.60
N GLY A 29 19.76 9.55 11.04
CA GLY A 29 18.97 8.34 11.29
C GLY A 29 17.50 8.57 11.61
N SER A 30 16.65 8.61 10.57
CA SER A 30 15.30 8.08 10.75
C SER A 30 15.47 6.63 11.16
N THR A 31 15.24 6.31 12.43
CA THR A 31 14.97 4.95 12.86
C THR A 31 13.68 4.55 12.15
N ASN A 32 13.83 4.06 10.93
CA ASN A 32 12.76 3.55 10.09
C ASN A 32 12.28 2.22 10.69
N ARG A 33 11.76 2.29 11.92
CA ARG A 33 11.00 1.19 12.48
C ARG A 33 9.78 1.07 11.60
N PRO A 34 9.49 -0.13 11.07
CA PRO A 34 8.23 -0.40 10.43
C PRO A 34 7.13 -0.02 11.44
N ARG A 35 6.45 1.10 11.20
CA ARG A 35 5.29 1.48 11.99
C ARG A 35 4.19 0.54 11.53
N VAL A 36 3.89 -0.46 12.35
CA VAL A 36 2.71 -1.30 12.13
C VAL A 36 1.52 -0.36 12.26
N PRO A 37 0.71 -0.17 11.20
CA PRO A 37 -0.51 0.63 11.32
C PRO A 37 -1.39 -0.07 12.34
N GLU A 38 -1.66 0.57 13.49
CA GLU A 38 -2.64 0.05 14.43
C GLU A 38 -4.02 0.25 13.81
N PRO A 39 -4.74 -0.83 13.46
CA PRO A 39 -6.11 -0.66 13.04
C PRO A 39 -6.92 -0.14 14.23
N ALA A 40 -7.95 0.66 13.97
CA ALA A 40 -8.94 0.99 14.98
C ALA A 40 -9.71 -0.29 15.37
N ILE A 41 -9.19 -1.03 16.35
CA ILE A 41 -9.76 -2.29 16.82
C ILE A 41 -10.73 -1.99 17.95
N CYS A 42 -11.96 -2.50 17.83
CA CYS A 42 -12.93 -2.48 18.94
C CYS A 42 -12.36 -3.21 20.17
N PRO A 43 -12.46 -2.66 21.39
CA PRO A 43 -11.93 -3.30 22.61
C PRO A 43 -12.35 -4.76 22.77
N ARG A 44 -13.58 -5.12 22.36
CA ARG A 44 -14.10 -6.49 22.42
C ARG A 44 -13.29 -7.48 21.57
N THR A 45 -12.81 -7.06 20.40
CA THR A 45 -11.98 -7.89 19.52
C THR A 45 -10.65 -8.22 20.17
N ARG A 46 -10.07 -7.25 20.91
CA ARG A 46 -8.84 -7.47 21.67
C ARG A 46 -9.05 -8.52 22.77
N THR A 47 -10.17 -8.44 23.51
CA THR A 47 -10.50 -9.43 24.54
C THR A 47 -10.67 -10.84 23.97
N ILE A 48 -11.30 -10.98 22.80
CA ILE A 48 -11.43 -12.27 22.11
C ILE A 48 -10.04 -12.81 21.74
N ALA A 49 -9.17 -11.97 21.16
CA ALA A 49 -7.81 -12.38 20.78
C ALA A 49 -6.99 -12.85 21.99
N ILE A 50 -7.08 -12.15 23.13
CA ILE A 50 -6.43 -12.58 24.38
C ILE A 50 -6.97 -13.94 24.81
N GLY A 51 -8.29 -14.15 24.80
CA GLY A 51 -8.90 -15.43 25.16
C GLY A 51 -8.42 -16.59 24.29
N ILE A 52 -8.27 -16.37 22.98
CA ILE A 52 -7.70 -17.38 22.06
C ILE A 52 -6.25 -17.70 22.44
N LEU A 53 -5.44 -16.68 22.73
CA LEU A 53 -4.03 -16.89 23.13
C LEU A 53 -3.89 -17.59 24.48
N ASP A 54 -4.79 -17.33 25.44
CA ASP A 54 -4.83 -18.05 26.71
C ASP A 54 -5.12 -19.55 26.51
N VAL A 55 -6.07 -19.89 25.63
CA VAL A 55 -6.39 -21.28 25.29
C VAL A 55 -5.22 -21.96 24.58
N LEU A 56 -4.63 -21.32 23.57
CA LEU A 56 -3.46 -21.86 22.86
C LEU A 56 -2.24 -21.99 23.77
N GLY A 57 -2.10 -21.11 24.77
CA GLY A 57 -1.08 -21.19 25.81
C GLY A 57 -1.37 -22.20 26.91
N GLY A 58 -2.53 -22.86 26.88
CA GLY A 58 -2.94 -23.85 27.88
C GLY A 58 -3.29 -23.28 29.26
N THR A 59 -3.50 -21.97 29.38
CA THR A 59 -3.82 -21.31 30.66
C THR A 59 -5.30 -21.39 31.01
N ARG A 60 -6.18 -21.60 30.01
CA ARG A 60 -7.64 -21.72 30.17
C ARG A 60 -8.22 -22.74 29.20
N SER A 61 -9.37 -23.31 29.54
CA SER A 61 -10.13 -24.15 28.60
C SER A 61 -10.99 -23.31 27.64
N PRO A 62 -11.34 -23.83 26.45
CA PRO A 62 -12.28 -23.18 25.53
C PRO A 62 -13.63 -22.82 26.18
N SER A 63 -14.13 -23.68 27.07
CA SER A 63 -15.39 -23.46 27.81
C SER A 63 -15.28 -22.29 28.80
N ASP A 64 -14.14 -22.14 29.48
CA ASP A 64 -13.94 -21.04 30.43
C ASP A 64 -13.91 -19.69 29.70
N VAL A 65 -13.22 -19.64 28.56
CA VAL A 65 -13.13 -18.44 27.73
C VAL A 65 -14.48 -18.10 27.10
N ALA A 66 -15.21 -19.08 26.58
CA ALA A 66 -16.56 -18.87 26.04
C ALA A 66 -17.51 -18.28 27.11
N THR A 67 -17.44 -18.81 28.33
CA THR A 67 -18.22 -18.33 29.47
C THR A 67 -17.84 -16.90 29.84
N ALA A 68 -16.54 -16.59 29.96
CA ALA A 68 -16.04 -15.24 30.27
C ALA A 68 -16.42 -14.20 29.19
N LEU A 69 -16.52 -14.62 27.93
CA LEU A 69 -16.94 -13.77 26.81
C LEU A 69 -18.46 -13.67 26.65
N GLY A 70 -19.23 -14.47 27.38
CA GLY A 70 -20.69 -14.56 27.27
C GLY A 70 -21.16 -15.10 25.91
N ILE A 71 -20.46 -16.08 25.35
CA ILE A 71 -20.79 -16.72 24.06
C ILE A 71 -20.87 -18.23 24.20
N SER A 72 -21.48 -18.91 23.23
CA SER A 72 -21.46 -20.37 23.19
C SER A 72 -20.07 -20.90 22.83
N VAL A 73 -19.76 -22.12 23.29
CA VAL A 73 -18.51 -22.81 22.95
C VAL A 73 -18.36 -22.98 21.44
N ALA A 74 -19.44 -23.27 20.73
CA ALA A 74 -19.44 -23.35 19.26
C ALA A 74 -19.04 -22.01 18.62
N ARG A 75 -19.55 -20.87 19.12
CA ARG A 75 -19.17 -19.54 18.63
C ARG A 75 -17.70 -19.24 18.92
N TYR A 76 -17.18 -19.68 20.07
CA TYR A 76 -15.76 -19.56 20.38
C TYR A 76 -14.89 -20.29 19.34
N TYR A 77 -15.19 -21.55 19.02
CA TYR A 77 -14.42 -22.31 18.02
C TYR A 77 -14.44 -21.67 16.63
N MET A 78 -15.55 -21.05 16.22
CA MET A 78 -15.59 -20.28 14.97
C MET A 78 -14.63 -19.08 14.99
N LEU A 79 -14.58 -18.35 16.10
CA LEU A 79 -13.69 -17.20 16.27
C LEU A 79 -12.23 -17.63 16.36
N GLU A 80 -11.95 -18.74 17.03
CA GLU A 80 -10.62 -19.34 17.10
C GLU A 80 -10.11 -19.75 15.71
N ALA A 81 -10.94 -20.45 14.92
CA ALA A 81 -10.59 -20.80 13.55
C ALA A 81 -10.28 -19.57 12.68
N GLN A 82 -11.09 -18.51 12.78
CA GLN A 82 -10.86 -17.25 12.08
C GLN A 82 -9.57 -16.54 12.55
N GLY A 83 -9.33 -16.53 13.86
CA GLY A 83 -8.13 -15.95 14.46
C GLY A 83 -6.86 -16.65 14.00
N ILE A 84 -6.86 -18.00 14.00
CA ILE A 84 -5.74 -18.81 13.53
C ILE A 84 -5.50 -18.59 12.04
N ALA A 85 -6.56 -18.57 11.21
CA ALA A 85 -6.43 -18.27 9.79
C ALA A 85 -5.80 -16.88 9.55
N GLY A 86 -6.23 -15.87 10.33
CA GLY A 86 -5.63 -14.53 10.30
C GLY A 86 -4.16 -14.53 10.71
N LEU A 87 -3.79 -15.29 11.75
CA LEU A 87 -2.40 -15.43 12.20
C LEU A 87 -1.51 -16.07 11.13
N VAL A 88 -1.96 -17.18 10.53
CA VAL A 88 -1.24 -17.85 9.43
C VAL A 88 -1.04 -16.89 8.26
N ASN A 89 -2.08 -16.16 7.86
CA ASN A 89 -1.98 -15.16 6.79
C ASN A 89 -1.03 -14.02 7.13
N ALA A 90 -0.96 -13.60 8.40
CA ALA A 90 -0.03 -12.56 8.85
C ALA A 90 1.43 -13.04 8.87
N CYS A 91 1.65 -14.33 9.15
CA CYS A 91 2.97 -14.96 9.10
C CYS A 91 3.42 -15.29 7.67
N ALA A 92 2.51 -15.33 6.70
CA ALA A 92 2.85 -15.59 5.31
C ALA A 92 3.80 -14.49 4.77
N PRO A 93 4.78 -14.85 3.92
CA PRO A 93 5.69 -13.89 3.33
C PRO A 93 4.88 -12.85 2.53
N LYS A 94 5.01 -11.58 2.91
CA LYS A 94 4.34 -10.51 2.20
C LYS A 94 4.95 -10.40 0.80
N ALA A 95 4.10 -10.47 -0.23
CA ALA A 95 4.56 -10.38 -1.61
C ALA A 95 5.35 -9.08 -1.81
N ILE A 96 6.61 -9.22 -2.23
CA ILE A 96 7.51 -8.09 -2.46
C ILE A 96 7.21 -7.54 -3.86
N GLY A 97 6.71 -6.31 -3.94
CA GLY A 97 6.51 -5.60 -5.20
C GLY A 97 5.15 -4.89 -5.31
N PRO A 98 4.92 -4.14 -6.41
CA PRO A 98 3.64 -3.50 -6.68
C PRO A 98 2.57 -4.58 -6.87
N GLN A 99 1.70 -4.75 -5.89
CA GLN A 99 0.52 -5.58 -6.06
C GLN A 99 -0.56 -4.77 -6.82
N PRO A 100 -1.32 -5.41 -7.74
CA PRO A 100 -2.57 -4.84 -8.19
C PRO A 100 -3.40 -4.57 -6.94
N ASN A 101 -3.66 -3.31 -6.66
CA ASN A 101 -4.52 -2.92 -5.56
C ASN A 101 -5.94 -3.12 -6.07
N ASP A 102 -6.74 -3.99 -5.46
CA ASP A 102 -8.12 -4.26 -5.85
C ASP A 102 -8.91 -2.98 -6.11
N ARG A 103 -8.61 -1.91 -5.36
CA ARG A 103 -9.19 -0.59 -5.56
C ARG A 103 -8.82 0.05 -6.90
N ARG A 104 -7.55 -0.04 -7.30
CA ARG A 104 -7.06 0.46 -8.61
C ARG A 104 -7.61 -0.36 -9.76
N GLU A 105 -7.70 -1.68 -9.57
CA GLU A 105 -8.28 -2.57 -10.56
C GLU A 105 -9.77 -2.27 -10.76
N LEU A 106 -10.53 -2.06 -9.67
CA LEU A 106 -11.92 -1.61 -9.73
C LEU A 106 -12.07 -0.24 -10.40
N GLU A 107 -11.19 0.71 -10.10
CA GLU A 107 -11.19 2.03 -10.76
C GLU A 107 -10.92 1.91 -12.27
N HIS A 108 -9.98 1.05 -12.66
CA HIS A 108 -9.67 0.76 -14.05
C HIS A 108 -10.81 0.04 -14.78
N LEU A 109 -11.44 -0.95 -14.16
CA LEU A 109 -12.61 -1.64 -14.71
C LEU A 109 -13.79 -0.66 -14.89
N ARG A 110 -14.01 0.24 -13.93
CA ARG A 110 -15.06 1.28 -14.03
C ARG A 110 -14.82 2.23 -15.20
N THR A 111 -13.58 2.67 -15.42
CA THR A 111 -13.28 3.56 -16.55
C THR A 111 -13.48 2.83 -17.89
N GLN A 112 -13.09 1.56 -17.98
CA GLN A 112 -13.36 0.74 -19.18
C GLN A 112 -14.86 0.59 -19.46
N VAL A 113 -15.67 0.27 -18.44
CA VAL A 113 -17.13 0.15 -18.61
C VAL A 113 -17.75 1.45 -19.14
N ASN A 114 -17.33 2.60 -18.58
CA ASN A 114 -17.82 3.90 -19.05
C ASN A 114 -17.43 4.18 -20.51
N GLN A 115 -16.18 3.88 -20.89
CA GLN A 115 -15.71 4.05 -22.26
C GLN A 115 -16.48 3.16 -23.24
N LEU A 116 -16.67 1.88 -22.91
CA LEU A 116 -17.41 0.93 -23.73
C LEU A 116 -18.88 1.34 -23.87
N THR A 117 -19.50 1.81 -22.80
CA THR A 117 -20.90 2.28 -22.81
C THR A 117 -21.06 3.47 -23.75
N GLN A 118 -20.12 4.42 -23.73
CA GLN A 118 -20.14 5.57 -24.63
C GLN A 118 -19.88 5.19 -26.10
N ALA A 119 -19.00 4.22 -26.35
CA ALA A 119 -18.77 3.68 -27.69
C ALA A 119 -20.03 2.99 -28.23
N LEU A 120 -20.69 2.17 -27.40
CA LEU A 120 -21.93 1.49 -27.73
C LEU A 120 -23.05 2.49 -28.04
N SER A 121 -23.22 3.54 -27.22
CA SER A 121 -24.25 4.56 -27.47
C SER A 121 -24.03 5.31 -28.79
N ARG A 122 -22.76 5.59 -29.13
CA ARG A 122 -22.41 6.20 -30.43
C ARG A 122 -22.73 5.25 -31.59
N GLN A 123 -22.36 3.97 -31.49
CA GLN A 123 -22.68 2.97 -32.51
C GLN A 123 -24.19 2.79 -32.70
N GLN A 124 -24.96 2.73 -31.62
CA GLN A 124 -26.43 2.67 -31.68
C GLN A 124 -27.04 3.91 -32.34
N ALA A 125 -26.48 5.10 -32.10
CA ALA A 125 -26.94 6.32 -32.76
C ALA A 125 -26.70 6.25 -34.29
N LEU A 126 -25.53 5.75 -34.71
CA LEU A 126 -25.18 5.59 -36.13
C LEU A 126 -26.08 4.56 -36.82
N THR A 127 -26.35 3.41 -36.19
CA THR A 127 -27.23 2.38 -36.78
C THR A 127 -28.66 2.89 -36.91
N ARG A 128 -29.18 3.62 -35.92
CA ARG A 128 -30.51 4.25 -36.01
C ARG A 128 -30.56 5.32 -37.10
N ALA A 129 -29.51 6.10 -37.30
CA ALA A 129 -29.45 7.09 -38.36
C ALA A 129 -29.45 6.43 -39.75
N ALA A 130 -28.65 5.36 -39.94
CA ALA A 130 -28.63 4.58 -41.17
C ALA A 130 -30.00 3.95 -41.47
N GLN A 131 -30.66 3.37 -40.46
CA GLN A 131 -32.02 2.83 -40.58
C GLN A 131 -33.03 3.89 -41.02
N ARG A 132 -32.95 5.12 -40.49
CA ARG A 132 -33.81 6.24 -40.92
C ARG A 132 -33.54 6.76 -42.32
N SER A 133 -32.35 6.54 -42.88
CA SER A 133 -32.06 6.95 -44.26
C SER A 133 -32.52 5.92 -45.31
N MET A 134 -32.81 4.69 -44.88
CA MET A 134 -33.22 3.59 -45.76
C MET A 134 -34.74 3.36 -45.82
N GLY A 135 -35.50 3.97 -44.91
CA GLY A 135 -36.98 3.97 -44.90
C GLY A 135 -37.51 5.38 -44.98
#